data_AF-A0A7L3UNN0-F1
#
_entry.id   AF-A0A7L3UNN0-F1
#
_cell.length_a   1.000
_cell.length_b   1.000
_cell.length_c   1.000
_cell.angle_alpha   90.00
_cell.angle_beta   90.00
_cell.angle_gamma   90.00
#
_symmetry.space_group_name_H-M   'P 1'
#
loop_
_entity.id
_entity.type
_entity.pdbx_description
1 polymer ?
#
loop_
_entity_poly.entity_id
_entity_poly.type
_entity_poly.pdbx_seq_one_letter_code
_entity_poly.pdbx_strand_id
1 'polypeptide(L)' 'LSVALSGAVLARCPACARNFASLYCHNICSPDQSLFTNVTRVLRAPSARPGSSRLAVVEYQCFYRRRFAD' A
#
# COMPACT_ATOMS: atom_id res chain seq x y z
N LEU A 1 9.92 -8.36 -0.92
CA LEU A 1 10.81 -7.72 -1.93
C LEU A 1 10.38 -6.30 -2.29
N SER A 2 9.10 -5.93 -2.27
CA SER A 2 8.59 -4.64 -2.77
C SER A 2 9.26 -3.38 -2.20
N VAL A 3 9.58 -3.34 -0.90
CA VAL A 3 10.23 -2.17 -0.24
C VAL A 3 11.72 -2.35 0.02
N ALA A 4 12.30 -3.50 -0.33
CA ALA A 4 13.67 -3.85 0.04
C ALA A 4 14.71 -2.94 -0.63
N LEU A 5 14.55 -2.66 -1.92
CA LEU A 5 15.47 -1.79 -2.67
C LEU A 5 15.45 -0.36 -2.12
N SER A 6 14.27 0.23 -1.95
CA SER A 6 14.11 1.57 -1.38
C SER A 6 14.67 1.65 0.04
N GLY A 7 14.45 0.60 0.85
CA GLY A 7 15.05 0.49 2.18
C GLY A 7 16.58 0.53 2.15
N ALA A 8 17.22 -0.16 1.18
CA ALA A 8 18.67 -0.13 1.01
C ALA A 8 19.19 1.24 0.57
N VAL A 9 18.50 1.90 -0.37
CA VAL A 9 18.86 3.25 -0.85
C VAL A 9 18.76 4.29 0.28
N LEU A 10 17.71 4.19 1.11
CA LEU A 10 17.46 5.11 2.23
C LEU A 10 18.20 4.73 3.52
N ALA A 11 18.98 3.64 3.52
CA ALA A 11 19.59 3.07 4.73
C ALA A 11 20.55 4.04 5.45
N ARG A 12 21.12 5.02 4.75
CA ARG A 12 22.00 6.04 5.34
C ARG A 12 21.26 7.04 6.23
N CYS A 13 19.93 7.17 6.09
CA CYS A 13 19.10 8.03 6.92
C CYS A 13 17.92 7.25 7.50
N PRO A 14 17.99 6.82 8.78
CA PRO A 14 16.93 6.04 9.43
C PRO A 14 15.58 6.75 9.49
N ALA A 15 15.56 8.09 9.52
CA ALA A 15 14.32 8.86 9.48
C ALA A 15 13.63 8.73 8.11
N CYS A 16 14.38 8.90 7.02
CA CYS A 16 13.84 8.73 5.66
C CYS A 16 13.34 7.30 5.42
N ALA A 17 14.12 6.29 5.82
CA ALA A 17 13.71 4.90 5.70
C ALA A 17 12.42 4.58 6.48
N ARG A 18 12.28 5.12 7.71
CA ARG A 18 11.07 4.95 8.53
C ARG A 18 9.86 5.66 7.94
N ASN A 19 10.01 6.91 7.48
CA ASN A 19 8.91 7.66 6.86
C ASN A 19 8.42 6.96 5.58
N PHE A 20 9.35 6.50 4.73
CA PHE A 20 9.02 5.74 3.54
C PHE A 20 8.28 4.44 3.90
N ALA A 21 8.82 3.64 4.82
CA ALA A 21 8.17 2.40 5.27
C ALA A 21 6.78 2.66 5.86
N SER A 22 6.63 3.72 6.66
CA SER A 22 5.36 4.13 7.27
C SER A 22 4.27 4.41 6.23
N LEU A 23 4.61 5.09 5.13
CA LEU A 23 3.68 5.35 4.02
C LEU A 23 3.11 4.04 3.43
N TYR A 24 3.96 3.03 3.19
CA TYR A 24 3.50 1.73 2.69
C TYR A 24 2.72 0.94 3.74
N CYS A 25 3.17 0.96 5.00
CA CYS A 25 2.45 0.31 6.09
C CYS A 25 1.06 0.90 6.28
N HIS A 26 0.89 2.22 6.18
CA HIS A 26 -0.43 2.85 6.22
C HIS A 26 -1.31 2.38 5.07
N ASN A 27 -0.78 2.42 3.83
CA ASN A 27 -1.52 1.97 2.65
C ASN A 27 -1.97 0.51 2.70
N ILE A 28 -1.29 -0.37 3.45
CA ILE A 28 -1.54 -1.82 3.40
C ILE A 28 -2.18 -2.35 4.69
N CYS A 29 -1.76 -1.85 5.85
CA CYS A 29 -2.04 -2.46 7.15
C CYS A 29 -2.81 -1.54 8.11
N SER A 30 -3.10 -0.29 7.73
CA SER A 30 -3.86 0.60 8.61
C SER A 30 -5.25 0.02 8.89
N PRO A 31 -5.72 0.00 10.15
CA PRO A 31 -7.10 -0.39 10.45
C PRO A 31 -8.12 0.59 9.84
N ASP A 32 -7.70 1.82 9.57
CA ASP A 32 -8.52 2.91 9.01
C ASP A 32 -8.24 3.14 7.52
N GLN A 33 -7.67 2.15 6.81
CA GLN A 33 -7.28 2.24 5.39
C GLN A 33 -8.41 2.78 4.49
N SER A 34 -9.66 2.43 4.77
CA SER A 34 -10.83 2.87 4.00
C SER A 34 -11.07 4.38 4.06
N LEU A 35 -10.52 5.09 5.06
CA LEU A 35 -10.67 6.55 5.18
C LEU A 35 -9.83 7.33 4.15
N PHE A 36 -8.79 6.71 3.58
CA PHE A 36 -7.84 7.40 2.71
C PHE A 36 -7.44 6.58 1.47
N THR A 37 -8.09 5.45 1.21
CA THR A 37 -7.91 4.68 -0.02
C THR A 37 -9.24 4.47 -0.74
N ASN A 38 -9.20 4.39 -2.07
CA ASN A 38 -10.35 4.03 -2.90
C ASN A 38 -9.94 3.01 -3.96
N VAL A 39 -10.56 1.83 -3.95
CA VAL A 39 -10.29 0.78 -4.93
C VAL A 39 -10.94 1.16 -6.27
N THR A 40 -10.13 1.31 -7.31
CA THR A 40 -10.61 1.70 -8.65
C THR A 40 -10.75 0.51 -9.59
N ARG A 41 -10.02 -0.58 -9.35
CA ARG A 41 -10.07 -1.76 -10.22
C ARG A 41 -9.80 -3.06 -9.46
N VAL A 42 -10.63 -4.06 -9.77
CA VAL A 42 -10.53 -5.42 -9.23
C VAL A 42 -10.59 -6.45 -10.36
N LEU A 43 -9.94 -7.59 -10.15
CA LEU A 43 -10.03 -8.76 -11.02
C LEU A 43 -10.47 -9.97 -10.20
N ARG A 44 -11.02 -10.99 -10.85
CA ARG A 44 -11.26 -12.28 -10.20
C ARG A 44 -9.91 -12.87 -9.79
N ALA A 45 -9.76 -13.25 -8.51
CA ALA A 45 -8.51 -13.78 -8.03
C ALA A 45 -8.17 -15.09 -8.77
N PRO A 46 -6.94 -15.27 -9.29
CA PRO A 46 -6.55 -16.49 -10.01
C PRO A 46 -6.70 -17.77 -9.18
N SER A 47 -6.55 -17.64 -7.86
CA SER A 47 -6.68 -18.70 -6.87
C SER A 47 -8.09 -18.83 -6.27
N ALA A 48 -9.09 -18.14 -6.83
CA ALA A 48 -10.47 -18.28 -6.41
C ALA A 48 -10.95 -19.71 -6.69
N ARG A 49 -11.32 -20.44 -5.63
CA ARG A 49 -11.99 -21.75 -5.78
C ARG A 49 -13.26 -21.59 -6.63
N PRO A 50 -13.68 -22.62 -7.38
CA PRO A 50 -14.98 -22.63 -8.03
C PRO A 50 -16.08 -22.27 -7.02
N GLY A 51 -16.89 -21.26 -7.33
CA GLY A 51 -17.91 -20.71 -6.41
C GLY A 51 -17.43 -19.61 -5.45
N SER A 52 -16.14 -19.29 -5.38
CA SER A 52 -15.61 -18.19 -4.57
C SER A 52 -15.61 -16.86 -5.33
N SER A 53 -16.31 -15.85 -4.81
CA SER A 53 -16.27 -14.46 -5.31
C SER A 53 -15.08 -13.67 -4.74
N ARG A 54 -13.88 -14.28 -4.68
CA ARG A 54 -12.68 -13.58 -4.23
C ARG A 54 -12.18 -12.66 -5.34
N LEU A 55 -12.18 -11.37 -5.03
CA LEU A 55 -11.65 -10.31 -5.90
C LEU A 55 -10.25 -9.91 -5.44
N ALA A 56 -9.35 -9.73 -6.39
CA ALA A 56 -8.03 -9.19 -6.18
C ALA A 56 -8.02 -7.71 -6.58
N VAL A 57 -7.58 -6.84 -5.67
CA VAL A 57 -7.36 -5.41 -5.96
C VAL A 57 -6.12 -5.28 -6.83
N VAL A 58 -6.28 -4.69 -8.01
CA VAL A 58 -5.16 -4.42 -8.94
C VAL A 58 -4.87 -2.93 -9.08
N GLU A 59 -5.74 -2.07 -8.55
CA GLU A 59 -5.57 -0.63 -8.57
C GLU A 59 -6.39 0.03 -7.46
N TYR A 60 -5.77 1.02 -6.80
CA TYR A 60 -6.40 1.87 -5.82
C TYR A 60 -5.75 3.26 -5.83
N GLN A 61 -6.52 4.26 -5.44
CA GLN A 61 -6.05 5.62 -5.20
C GLN A 61 -5.78 5.82 -3.70
N CYS A 62 -4.77 6.62 -3.37
CA CYS A 62 -4.47 7.06 -2.01
C CYS A 62 -4.61 8.57 -1.87
N PHE A 63 -5.26 9.03 -0.81
CA PHE A 63 -5.52 10.44 -0.55
C PHE A 63 -4.73 10.90 0.69
N TYR A 64 -3.58 11.51 0.47
CA TYR A 64 -2.73 12.05 1.53
C TYR A 64 -2.85 13.58 1.65
N ARG A 65 -2.72 14.08 2.88
CA ARG A 65 -2.58 15.52 3.12
C ARG A 65 -1.19 15.96 2.68
N ARG A 66 -1.09 17.12 2.03
CA ARG A 66 0.18 17.66 1.51
C ARG A 66 1.31 17.68 2.55
N ARG A 67 1.04 18.15 3.76
CA ARG A 67 2.00 18.21 4.88
C ARG A 67 2.64 16.87 5.30
N PHE A 68 2.04 15.75 4.91
CA PHE A 68 2.58 14.42 5.18
C PHE A 68 3.60 14.00 4.10
N ALA A 69 3.47 14.57 2.90
CA ALA A 69 4.29 14.29 1.74
C ALA A 69 5.37 15.37 1.46
N ASP A 70 5.17 16.59 1.97
CA ASP A 70 6.21 17.63 2.06
C ASP A 70 7.31 17.20 3.06
#